data_AF-A0A927NME8-F1
#
_entry.id   AF-A0A927NME8-F1
#
_cell.length_a   1.000
_cell.length_b   1.000
_cell.length_c   1.000
_cell.angle_alpha   90.00
_cell.angle_beta   90.00
_cell.angle_gamma   90.00
#
_symmetry.space_group_name_H-M   'P 1'
#
loop_
_entity.id
_entity.type
_entity.pdbx_description
1 polymer ?
#
loop_
_entity_poly.entity_id
_entity_poly.type
_entity_poly.pdbx_seq_one_letter_code
_entity_poly.pdbx_strand_id
1 'polypeptide(L)'
;MKLRIWSKTLLNVYGCLFRLTKEIDKIVLGFGLNSAFYNGVSKTYRDINKIIELTDRKVTLINIKVLIERCLSSLDDVSCKILTLKFVDKVSSETIISTLNIKRRTFFRKYVQAINKFANQLLVNGYDSDAMFKLIKGETWIEEVYRTYFEKEISKKVEPEISKYSIYSLAINNLKKEKYISIC
;
A
#
# COMPACT_ATOMS: atom_id res chain seq x y z
N MET A 1 13.82 -12.36 -6.13
CA MET A 1 14.24 -11.60 -4.91
C MET A 1 13.44 -10.31 -4.75
N LYS A 2 13.57 -9.34 -5.66
CA LYS A 2 12.84 -8.05 -5.62
C LYS A 2 11.31 -8.19 -5.47
N LEU A 3 10.70 -9.16 -6.15
CA LEU A 3 9.25 -9.38 -6.08
C LEU A 3 8.72 -9.90 -4.74
N ARG A 4 9.55 -10.61 -3.96
CA ARG A 4 9.17 -11.03 -2.60
C ARG A 4 9.05 -9.83 -1.67
N ILE A 5 9.95 -8.85 -1.86
CA ILE A 5 9.94 -7.58 -1.14
C ILE A 5 8.68 -6.79 -1.53
N TRP A 6 8.38 -6.69 -2.83
CA TRP A 6 7.13 -6.10 -3.31
C TRP A 6 5.88 -6.77 -2.74
N SER A 7 5.87 -8.10 -2.63
CA SER A 7 4.76 -8.84 -2.03
C SER A 7 4.51 -8.39 -0.59
N LYS A 8 5.57 -8.32 0.23
CA LYS A 8 5.48 -7.82 1.61
C LYS A 8 5.03 -6.37 1.64
N THR A 9 5.59 -5.51 0.79
CA THR A 9 5.22 -4.09 0.68
C THR A 9 3.73 -3.92 0.39
N LEU A 10 3.23 -4.54 -0.68
CA LEU A 10 1.85 -4.41 -1.13
C LEU A 10 0.85 -4.91 -0.09
N LEU A 11 1.09 -6.10 0.46
CA LEU A 11 0.25 -6.65 1.53
C LEU A 11 0.26 -5.75 2.77
N ASN A 12 1.40 -5.15 3.10
CA ASN A 12 1.52 -4.28 4.26
C ASN A 12 0.77 -2.94 4.09
N VAL A 13 0.77 -2.37 2.88
CA VAL A 13 0.08 -1.11 2.57
C VAL A 13 -1.42 -1.28 2.32
N TYR A 14 -1.88 -2.50 2.02
CA TYR A 14 -3.28 -2.82 1.68
C TYR A 14 -4.31 -2.15 2.59
N GLY A 15 -4.13 -2.28 3.91
CA GLY A 15 -5.06 -1.71 4.91
C GLY A 15 -5.11 -0.18 4.94
N CYS A 16 -4.13 0.51 4.35
CA CYS A 16 -4.07 1.97 4.27
C CYS A 16 -4.70 2.52 2.99
N LEU A 17 -4.68 1.77 1.88
CA LEU A 17 -5.15 2.22 0.57
C LEU A 17 -6.58 2.76 0.61
N PHE A 18 -7.51 2.00 1.20
CA PHE A 18 -8.90 2.42 1.31
C PHE A 18 -9.09 3.70 2.14
N ARG A 19 -8.36 3.80 3.25
CA ARG A 19 -8.41 5.01 4.09
C ARG A 19 -7.90 6.23 3.33
N LEU A 20 -6.80 6.09 2.59
CA LEU A 20 -6.24 7.18 1.80
C LEU A 20 -7.18 7.65 0.69
N THR A 21 -7.85 6.72 -0.01
CA THR A 21 -8.85 7.12 -1.02
C THR A 21 -9.98 7.96 -0.44
N LYS A 22 -10.42 7.68 0.79
CA LYS A 22 -11.43 8.50 1.50
C LYS A 22 -10.88 9.87 1.91
N GLU A 23 -9.64 9.95 2.34
CA GLU A 23 -9.01 11.23 2.68
C GLU A 23 -8.81 12.10 1.43
N ILE A 24 -8.45 11.50 0.30
CA ILE A 24 -8.42 12.19 -1.00
C ILE A 24 -9.80 12.76 -1.34
N ASP A 25 -10.87 11.97 -1.21
CA ASP A 25 -12.24 12.43 -1.47
C ASP A 25 -12.63 13.62 -0.60
N LYS A 26 -12.27 13.61 0.69
CA LYS A 26 -12.49 14.76 1.58
C LYS A 26 -11.74 16.01 1.13
N ILE A 27 -10.49 15.86 0.69
CA ILE A 27 -9.67 16.98 0.21
C ILE A 27 -10.26 17.55 -1.09
N VAL A 28 -10.65 16.69 -2.03
CA VAL A 28 -11.29 17.08 -3.30
C VAL A 28 -12.60 17.83 -3.05
N LEU A 29 -13.46 17.32 -2.16
CA LEU A 29 -14.69 18.00 -1.76
C LEU A 29 -14.39 19.37 -1.11
N GLY A 30 -13.33 19.45 -0.30
CA GLY A 30 -12.88 20.70 0.30
C GLY A 30 -12.48 21.76 -0.75
N PHE A 31 -11.80 21.36 -1.83
CA PHE A 31 -11.50 22.27 -2.94
C PHE A 31 -12.76 22.72 -3.68
N GLY A 32 -13.68 21.79 -3.98
CA GLY A 32 -14.95 22.10 -4.63
C GLY A 32 -15.80 23.11 -3.85
N LEU A 33 -15.98 22.88 -2.54
CA LEU A 33 -16.76 23.78 -1.68
C LEU A 33 -16.09 25.16 -1.54
N ASN A 34 -14.78 25.23 -1.34
CA ASN A 34 -14.07 26.50 -1.18
C ASN A 34 -14.03 27.34 -2.47
N SER A 35 -14.09 26.70 -3.64
CA SER A 35 -14.12 27.39 -4.93
C SER A 35 -15.40 28.21 -5.13
N ALA A 36 -16.53 27.79 -4.53
CA ALA A 36 -17.80 28.49 -4.62
C ALA A 36 -17.83 29.84 -3.88
N PHE A 37 -16.92 30.05 -2.93
CA PHE A 37 -16.88 31.24 -2.07
C PHE A 37 -15.82 32.28 -2.47
N TYR A 38 -15.01 32.03 -3.52
CA TYR A 38 -13.89 32.91 -3.89
C TYR A 38 -13.82 33.21 -5.40
N ASN A 39 -13.93 34.50 -5.76
CA ASN A 39 -14.02 35.02 -7.14
C ASN A 39 -12.64 35.29 -7.79
N GLY A 40 -11.73 34.31 -7.86
CA GLY A 40 -10.39 34.50 -8.45
C GLY A 40 -10.03 33.44 -9.48
N VAL A 41 -10.00 33.79 -10.78
CA VAL A 41 -9.76 32.87 -11.91
C VAL A 41 -8.47 32.04 -11.77
N SER A 42 -7.36 32.66 -11.31
CA SER A 42 -6.08 31.98 -11.09
C SER A 42 -6.15 30.92 -9.98
N LYS A 43 -6.91 31.20 -8.91
CA LYS A 43 -7.14 30.26 -7.80
C LYS A 43 -8.00 29.08 -8.25
N THR A 44 -9.05 29.34 -9.02
CA THR A 44 -9.92 28.30 -9.60
C THR A 44 -9.13 27.33 -10.47
N TYR A 45 -8.26 27.84 -11.36
CA TYR A 45 -7.43 26.99 -12.22
C TYR A 45 -6.47 26.10 -11.41
N ARG A 46 -5.83 26.66 -10.38
CA ARG A 46 -4.96 25.90 -9.46
C ARG A 46 -5.72 24.82 -8.72
N ASP A 47 -6.90 25.14 -8.20
CA ASP A 47 -7.71 24.20 -7.43
C ASP A 47 -8.23 23.05 -8.32
N ILE A 48 -8.62 23.34 -9.57
CA ILE A 48 -8.98 22.32 -10.57
C ILE A 48 -7.80 21.40 -10.87
N ASN A 49 -6.61 21.94 -11.14
CA ASN A 49 -5.42 21.11 -11.40
C ASN A 49 -5.09 20.21 -10.21
N LYS A 50 -5.26 20.70 -8.98
CA LYS A 50 -5.03 19.87 -7.79
C LYS A 50 -6.08 18.77 -7.65
N ILE A 51 -7.34 19.04 -8.00
CA ILE A 51 -8.40 18.01 -8.03
C ILE A 51 -8.05 16.92 -9.05
N ILE A 52 -7.59 17.28 -10.25
CA ILE A 52 -7.18 16.32 -11.29
C ILE A 52 -6.04 15.44 -10.75
N GLU A 53 -4.98 16.05 -10.22
CA GLU A 53 -3.84 15.33 -9.66
C GLU A 53 -4.25 14.35 -8.53
N LEU A 54 -5.08 14.81 -7.60
CA LEU A 54 -5.59 13.99 -6.50
C LEU A 54 -6.47 12.83 -7.01
N THR A 55 -7.23 13.07 -8.07
CA THR A 55 -8.08 12.04 -8.69
C THR A 55 -7.22 10.98 -9.38
N ASP A 56 -6.18 11.37 -10.10
CA ASP A 56 -5.23 10.43 -10.73
C ASP A 56 -4.52 9.57 -9.68
N ARG A 57 -4.09 10.19 -8.57
CA ARG A 57 -3.51 9.46 -7.43
C ARG A 57 -4.51 8.47 -6.83
N LYS A 58 -5.77 8.86 -6.66
CA LYS A 58 -6.83 7.96 -6.17
C LYS A 58 -6.99 6.75 -7.10
N VAL A 59 -7.01 6.96 -8.42
CA VAL A 59 -7.08 5.87 -9.41
C VAL A 59 -5.91 4.91 -9.23
N THR A 60 -4.68 5.41 -9.05
CA THR A 60 -3.50 4.59 -8.76
C THR A 60 -3.68 3.75 -7.49
N LEU A 61 -4.14 4.33 -6.39
CA LEU A 61 -4.36 3.60 -5.13
C LEU A 61 -5.44 2.51 -5.27
N ILE A 62 -6.50 2.78 -6.03
CA ILE A 62 -7.55 1.80 -6.33
C ILE A 62 -6.98 0.65 -7.17
N ASN A 63 -6.20 0.96 -8.21
CA ASN A 63 -5.58 -0.05 -9.07
C ASN A 63 -4.64 -0.97 -8.27
N ILE A 64 -3.86 -0.40 -7.34
CA ILE A 64 -3.01 -1.18 -6.43
C ILE A 64 -3.87 -2.11 -5.55
N LYS A 65 -4.97 -1.61 -4.99
CA LYS A 65 -5.87 -2.41 -4.16
C LYS A 65 -6.48 -3.57 -4.95
N VAL A 66 -7.00 -3.30 -6.13
CA VAL A 66 -7.59 -4.31 -7.04
C VAL A 66 -6.55 -5.37 -7.41
N LEU A 67 -5.32 -4.96 -7.71
CA LEU A 67 -4.22 -5.89 -7.98
C LEU A 67 -3.96 -6.83 -6.80
N ILE A 68 -3.89 -6.29 -5.58
CA ILE A 68 -3.67 -7.10 -4.37
C ILE A 68 -4.81 -8.10 -4.16
N GLU A 69 -6.06 -7.67 -4.29
CA GLU A 69 -7.24 -8.53 -4.13
C GLU A 69 -7.29 -9.64 -5.19
N ARG A 70 -6.96 -9.32 -6.44
CA ARG A 70 -6.84 -10.30 -7.53
C ARG A 70 -5.74 -11.32 -7.23
N CYS A 71 -4.59 -10.88 -6.74
CA CYS A 71 -3.52 -11.81 -6.37
C CYS A 71 -3.89 -12.67 -5.16
N LEU A 72 -4.51 -12.11 -4.11
CA LEU A 72 -4.95 -12.88 -2.95
C LEU A 72 -6.01 -13.93 -3.28
N SER A 73 -7.01 -13.56 -4.10
CA SER A 73 -8.09 -14.48 -4.52
C SER A 73 -7.61 -15.63 -5.40
N SER A 74 -6.47 -15.47 -6.07
CA SER A 74 -5.85 -16.54 -6.88
C SER A 74 -4.97 -17.52 -6.08
N LEU A 75 -4.80 -17.32 -4.77
CA LEU A 75 -4.03 -18.22 -3.92
C LEU A 75 -4.90 -19.38 -3.40
N ASP A 76 -4.25 -20.49 -3.03
CA ASP A 76 -4.91 -21.51 -2.23
C ASP A 76 -5.35 -20.95 -0.87
N ASP A 77 -6.45 -21.49 -0.35
CA ASP A 77 -7.13 -21.01 0.85
C ASP A 77 -6.19 -20.86 2.06
N VAL A 78 -5.28 -21.81 2.25
CA VAL A 78 -4.30 -21.77 3.34
C VAL A 78 -3.32 -20.59 3.18
N SER A 79 -2.78 -20.39 1.98
CA SER A 79 -1.85 -19.30 1.70
C SER A 79 -2.54 -17.95 1.81
N CYS A 80 -3.76 -17.83 1.26
CA CYS A 80 -4.59 -16.64 1.38
C CYS A 80 -4.85 -16.29 2.85
N LYS A 81 -5.33 -17.26 3.64
CA LYS A 81 -5.64 -17.07 5.07
C LYS A 81 -4.43 -16.64 5.88
N ILE A 82 -3.26 -17.24 5.65
CA ILE A 82 -2.02 -16.85 6.35
C ILE A 82 -1.65 -15.39 6.04
N LEU A 83 -1.70 -14.99 4.76
CA LEU A 83 -1.34 -13.62 4.37
C LEU A 83 -2.36 -12.60 4.86
N THR A 84 -3.65 -12.91 4.78
CA THR A 84 -4.73 -12.03 5.27
C THR A 84 -4.59 -11.80 6.78
N LEU A 85 -4.49 -12.87 7.58
CA LEU A 85 -4.33 -12.74 9.03
C LEU A 85 -3.06 -11.95 9.39
N LYS A 86 -1.95 -12.20 8.69
CA LYS A 86 -0.68 -11.55 9.00
C LYS A 86 -0.64 -10.08 8.60
N PHE A 87 -1.12 -9.73 7.41
CA PHE A 87 -0.93 -8.40 6.83
C PHE A 87 -2.16 -7.51 6.87
N VAL A 88 -3.35 -8.07 6.68
CA VAL A 88 -4.61 -7.34 6.69
C VAL A 88 -5.08 -7.16 8.13
N ASP A 89 -5.15 -8.26 8.87
CA ASP A 89 -5.65 -8.25 10.26
C ASP A 89 -4.55 -7.96 11.28
N LYS A 90 -3.27 -7.95 10.86
CA LYS A 90 -2.09 -7.68 11.70
C LYS A 90 -2.00 -8.59 12.94
N VAL A 91 -2.46 -9.82 12.82
CA VAL A 91 -2.39 -10.81 13.89
C VAL A 91 -0.94 -11.26 14.08
N SER A 92 -0.52 -11.40 15.33
CA SER A 92 0.83 -11.88 15.66
C SER A 92 1.04 -13.29 15.12
N SER A 93 2.28 -13.64 14.76
CA SER A 93 2.59 -14.97 14.25
C SER A 93 2.21 -16.07 15.26
N GLU A 94 2.39 -15.83 16.56
CA GLU A 94 2.02 -16.78 17.62
C GLU A 94 0.52 -17.00 17.72
N THR A 95 -0.26 -15.92 17.62
CA THR A 95 -1.72 -16.01 17.63
C THR A 95 -2.23 -16.72 16.37
N ILE A 96 -1.61 -16.52 15.21
CA ILE A 96 -1.98 -17.26 13.99
C ILE A 96 -1.66 -18.76 14.14
N ILE A 97 -0.48 -19.08 14.68
CA ILE A 97 -0.03 -20.46 14.95
C ILE A 97 -1.02 -21.18 15.86
N SER A 98 -1.44 -20.55 16.97
CA SER A 98 -2.40 -21.13 17.91
C SER A 98 -3.80 -21.24 17.29
N THR A 99 -4.28 -20.20 16.60
CA THR A 99 -5.60 -20.17 15.96
C THR A 99 -5.75 -21.21 14.87
N LEU A 100 -4.71 -21.42 14.06
CA LEU A 100 -4.71 -22.41 12.98
C LEU A 100 -4.30 -23.81 13.47
N ASN A 101 -3.93 -23.96 14.74
CA ASN A 101 -3.44 -25.21 15.33
C ASN A 101 -2.33 -25.88 14.50
N ILE A 102 -1.34 -25.10 14.06
CA ILE A 102 -0.20 -25.58 13.27
C ILE A 102 1.11 -25.40 14.02
N LYS A 103 2.08 -26.30 13.79
CA LYS A 103 3.41 -26.17 14.39
C LYS A 103 4.13 -24.92 13.88
N ARG A 104 4.86 -24.23 14.76
CA ARG A 104 5.65 -23.02 14.45
C ARG A 104 6.51 -23.15 13.17
N ARG A 105 7.30 -24.23 13.07
CA ARG A 105 8.15 -24.48 11.88
C ARG A 105 7.32 -24.63 10.59
N THR A 106 6.16 -25.29 10.70
CA THR A 106 5.23 -25.45 9.57
C THR A 106 4.62 -24.11 9.16
N PHE A 107 4.25 -23.26 10.13
CA PHE A 107 3.75 -21.91 9.87
C PHE A 107 4.78 -21.09 9.09
N PHE A 108 6.02 -20.95 9.57
CA PHE A 108 7.02 -20.13 8.88
C PHE A 108 7.34 -20.64 7.47
N ARG A 109 7.36 -21.97 7.28
CA ARG A 109 7.50 -22.56 5.94
C ARG A 109 6.33 -22.20 5.03
N LYS A 110 5.10 -22.35 5.50
CA LYS A 110 3.89 -22.02 4.73
C LYS A 110 3.79 -20.52 4.44
N TYR A 111 4.17 -19.68 5.40
CA TYR A 111 4.25 -18.22 5.22
C TYR A 111 5.22 -17.84 4.10
N VAL A 112 6.44 -18.39 4.11
CA VAL A 112 7.42 -18.14 3.03
C VAL A 112 6.89 -18.62 1.69
N GLN A 113 6.24 -19.79 1.65
CA GLN A 113 5.61 -20.31 0.44
C GLN A 113 4.48 -19.40 -0.04
N ALA A 114 3.63 -18.90 0.85
CA ALA A 114 2.54 -18.00 0.52
C ALA A 114 3.04 -16.68 -0.08
N ILE A 115 4.10 -16.08 0.48
CA ILE A 115 4.76 -14.90 -0.09
C ILE A 115 5.30 -15.18 -1.49
N ASN A 116 5.92 -16.35 -1.71
CA ASN A 116 6.43 -16.72 -3.03
C ASN A 116 5.30 -16.94 -4.04
N LYS A 117 4.19 -17.56 -3.63
CA LYS A 117 3.01 -17.73 -4.48
C LYS A 117 2.40 -16.37 -4.83
N PHE A 118 2.27 -15.46 -3.87
CA PHE A 118 1.81 -14.10 -4.14
C PHE A 118 2.74 -13.38 -5.14
N ALA A 119 4.05 -13.48 -4.96
CA ALA A 119 5.04 -12.93 -5.90
C ALA A 119 4.89 -13.50 -7.32
N ASN A 120 4.60 -14.79 -7.45
CA ASN A 120 4.34 -15.41 -8.74
C ASN A 120 3.03 -14.92 -9.35
N GLN A 121 2.00 -14.70 -8.53
CA GLN A 121 0.75 -14.13 -9.03
C GLN A 121 0.94 -12.70 -9.53
N LEU A 122 1.78 -11.88 -8.88
CA LEU A 122 2.14 -10.57 -9.41
C LEU A 122 2.72 -10.66 -10.84
N LEU A 123 3.63 -11.61 -11.06
CA LEU A 123 4.23 -11.85 -12.38
C LEU A 123 3.22 -12.31 -13.43
N VAL A 124 2.35 -13.27 -13.08
CA VAL A 124 1.27 -13.75 -13.97
C VAL A 124 0.36 -12.60 -14.38
N ASN A 125 0.17 -11.64 -13.48
CA ASN A 125 -0.62 -10.44 -13.73
C ASN A 125 0.14 -9.33 -14.48
N GLY A 126 1.35 -9.59 -14.96
CA GLY A 126 2.17 -8.67 -15.76
C GLY A 126 3.01 -7.69 -14.94
N TYR A 127 3.12 -7.88 -13.61
CA TYR A 127 3.85 -6.97 -12.74
C TYR A 127 5.18 -7.57 -12.30
N ASP A 128 6.23 -7.24 -13.04
CA ASP A 128 7.61 -7.37 -12.59
C ASP A 128 8.03 -6.19 -11.69
N SER A 129 9.31 -6.15 -11.31
CA SER A 129 9.82 -5.09 -10.44
C SER A 129 9.72 -3.70 -11.07
N ASP A 130 9.89 -3.57 -12.38
CA ASP A 130 9.92 -2.27 -13.06
C ASP A 130 8.50 -1.77 -13.30
N ALA A 131 7.59 -2.67 -13.67
CA ALA A 131 6.16 -2.43 -13.70
C ALA A 131 5.62 -1.96 -12.34
N MET A 132 6.13 -2.51 -11.23
CA MET A 132 5.76 -2.04 -9.89
C MET A 132 6.19 -0.61 -9.62
N PHE A 133 7.44 -0.24 -9.93
CA PHE A 133 7.90 1.14 -9.77
C PHE A 133 7.13 2.12 -10.64
N LYS A 134 6.75 1.71 -11.86
CA LYS A 134 5.88 2.52 -12.74
C LYS A 134 4.48 2.68 -12.16
N LEU A 135 3.90 1.61 -11.62
CA LEU A 135 2.55 1.63 -11.03
C LEU A 135 2.46 2.61 -9.85
N ILE A 136 3.47 2.64 -8.98
CA ILE A 136 3.45 3.48 -7.78
C ILE A 136 4.05 4.87 -7.98
N LYS A 137 4.35 5.26 -9.22
CA LYS A 137 5.00 6.54 -9.51
C LYS A 137 4.19 7.69 -8.90
N GLY A 138 4.84 8.50 -8.07
CA GLY A 138 4.21 9.61 -7.33
C GLY A 138 3.77 9.23 -5.90
N GLU A 139 3.72 7.95 -5.55
CA GLU A 139 3.39 7.47 -4.20
C GLU A 139 4.67 7.14 -3.41
N THR A 140 5.48 8.16 -3.11
CA THR A 140 6.82 7.95 -2.49
C THR A 140 6.77 7.27 -1.12
N TRP A 141 5.64 7.35 -0.40
CA TRP A 141 5.44 6.61 0.85
C TRP A 141 5.42 5.10 0.64
N ILE A 142 4.93 4.59 -0.51
CA ILE A 142 4.99 3.15 -0.84
C ILE A 142 6.43 2.75 -1.13
N GLU A 143 7.19 3.61 -1.82
CA GLU A 143 8.62 3.39 -2.04
C GLU A 143 9.40 3.33 -0.72
N GLU A 144 9.09 4.18 0.24
CA GLU A 144 9.71 4.16 1.58
C GLU A 144 9.43 2.83 2.31
N VAL A 145 8.21 2.30 2.21
CA VAL A 145 7.88 0.97 2.75
C VAL A 145 8.68 -0.12 2.04
N TYR A 146 8.82 -0.04 0.71
CA TYR A 146 9.66 -0.96 -0.04
C TYR A 146 11.13 -0.90 0.41
N ARG A 147 11.71 0.30 0.55
CA ARG A 147 13.09 0.49 1.02
C ARG A 147 13.29 -0.12 2.40
N THR A 148 12.33 0.05 3.31
CA THR A 148 12.37 -0.54 4.66
C THR A 148 12.47 -2.07 4.61
N TYR A 149 11.70 -2.73 3.74
CA TYR A 149 11.80 -4.19 3.58
C TYR A 149 13.10 -4.60 2.87
N PHE A 150 13.56 -3.82 1.90
CA PHE A 150 14.79 -4.07 1.15
C PHE A 150 16.04 -4.04 2.06
N GLU A 151 16.19 -3.01 2.88
CA GLU A 151 17.30 -2.86 3.83
C GLU A 151 17.33 -3.99 4.88
N LYS A 152 16.15 -4.45 5.31
CA LYS A 152 16.04 -5.55 6.29
C LYS A 152 16.40 -6.89 5.71
N GLU A 153 16.04 -7.14 4.45
CA GLU A 153 16.42 -8.37 3.75
C GLU A 153 17.95 -8.41 3.54
N ILE A 154 18.59 -7.28 3.24
CA ILE A 154 20.06 -7.16 3.13
C ILE A 154 20.73 -7.40 4.49
N SER A 155 20.19 -6.81 5.56
CA SER A 155 20.78 -6.93 6.91
C SER A 155 20.47 -8.25 7.62
N LYS A 156 19.70 -9.16 7.02
CA LYS A 156 19.23 -10.44 7.61
C LYS A 156 18.57 -10.28 8.99
N LYS A 157 18.00 -9.11 9.29
CA LYS A 157 17.32 -8.85 10.57
C LYS A 157 15.89 -9.41 10.57
N VAL A 158 15.34 -9.70 11.76
CA VAL A 158 13.98 -10.24 11.97
C VAL A 158 12.92 -9.36 11.28
N GLU A 159 11.88 -10.00 10.71
CA GLU A 159 10.81 -9.30 9.99
C GLU A 159 10.14 -8.20 10.83
N PRO A 160 9.84 -7.03 10.24
CA PRO A 160 9.23 -5.96 10.99
C PRO A 160 7.72 -6.16 11.18
N GLU A 161 7.26 -5.98 12.41
CA GLU A 161 5.89 -5.52 12.66
C GLU A 161 5.85 -4.01 12.37
N ILE A 162 5.60 -3.64 11.11
CA ILE A 162 5.40 -2.23 10.76
C ILE A 162 4.00 -1.85 11.25
N SER A 163 3.95 -1.01 12.28
CA SER A 163 2.70 -0.51 12.86
C SER A 163 1.87 0.24 11.81
N LYS A 164 0.56 -0.06 11.77
CA LYS A 164 -0.43 0.61 10.90
C LYS A 164 -0.40 2.14 11.05
N TYR A 165 -0.08 2.63 12.25
CA TYR A 165 0.02 4.07 12.54
C TYR A 165 1.21 4.74 11.86
N SER A 166 2.32 4.02 11.67
CA SER A 166 3.52 4.56 11.01
C SER A 166 3.33 4.67 9.49
N ILE A 167 2.68 3.70 8.85
CA ILE A 167 2.43 3.75 7.39
C ILE A 167 1.39 4.80 7.07
N TYR A 168 0.31 4.85 7.86
CA TYR A 168 -0.75 5.82 7.65
C TYR A 168 -0.25 7.26 7.87
N SER A 169 0.59 7.50 8.89
CA SER A 169 1.18 8.83 9.11
C SER A 169 2.13 9.24 7.97
N LEU A 170 2.96 8.32 7.46
CA LEU A 170 3.80 8.56 6.28
C LEU A 170 2.95 8.92 5.05
N ALA A 171 1.88 8.17 4.78
CA ALA A 171 1.00 8.43 3.66
C ALA A 171 0.24 9.76 3.78
N ILE A 172 -0.26 10.10 4.97
CA ILE A 172 -0.88 11.40 5.23
C ILE A 172 0.12 12.54 5.13
N ASN A 173 1.35 12.36 5.63
CA ASN A 173 2.40 13.35 5.49
C ASN A 173 2.82 13.54 4.04
N ASN A 174 2.81 12.49 3.23
CA ASN A 174 3.04 12.57 1.79
C ASN A 174 1.94 13.40 1.11
N LEU A 175 0.66 13.12 1.40
CA LEU A 175 -0.47 13.93 0.94
C LEU A 175 -0.40 15.39 1.40
N LYS A 176 0.18 15.66 2.59
CA LYS A 176 0.32 17.00 3.16
C LYS A 176 1.58 17.75 2.71
N LYS A 177 2.68 17.08 2.38
CA LYS A 177 3.93 17.73 1.91
C LYS A 177 3.69 18.56 0.65
N GLU A 178 2.74 18.15 -0.18
CA GLU A 178 2.30 18.91 -1.36
C GLU A 178 1.45 20.16 -1.04
N LYS A 179 0.97 20.34 0.20
CA LYS A 179 0.32 21.61 0.61
C LYS A 179 1.29 22.77 0.75
N TYR A 180 2.59 22.51 0.93
CA TYR A 180 3.57 23.54 1.29
C TYR A 180 4.54 23.93 0.16
N ILE A 181 4.42 23.33 -1.04
CA ILE A 181 5.35 23.62 -2.15
C ILE A 181 4.82 24.72 -3.10
N SER A 182 3.60 25.23 -2.91
CA SER A 182 3.05 26.33 -3.74
C SER A 182 2.98 27.68 -3.03
N ILE A 183 3.98 28.00 -2.19
CA ILE A 183 4.24 29.38 -1.73
C ILE A 183 5.70 29.70 -2.07
N CYS A 184 5.96 29.94 -3.35
CA CYS A 184 7.06 30.73 -3.90
C CYS A 184 6.53 31.33 -5.21
#